data_AF-A0A351IZQ1-F1
#
_entry.id   AF-A0A351IZQ1-F1
#
_cell.length_a   1.000
_cell.length_b   1.000
_cell.length_c   1.000
_cell.angle_alpha   90.00
_cell.angle_beta   90.00
_cell.angle_gamma   90.00
#
_symmetry.space_group_name_H-M   'P 1'
#
loop_
_entity.id
_entity.type
_entity.pdbx_description
1 polymer ?
#
loop_
_entity_poly.entity_id
_entity_poly.type
_entity_poly.pdbx_seq_one_letter_code
_entity_poly.pdbx_strand_id
1 'polypeptide(L)'
;RVYGVISQLMEAGIFDGEAKTVWGAFFREALEGHRVKDDSVIRPMNAPYANSGGIAALFGNLAPRGAIVKRSAVKESMLIFTGT
;
A
#
# COMPACT_ATOMS: atom_id res chain seq x y z
N ARG A 1 0.57 -13.76 4.11
CA ARG A 1 -0.11 -13.46 5.40
C ARG A 1 0.10 -11.98 5.72
N VAL A 2 -0.85 -11.31 6.38
CA VAL A 2 -0.82 -9.85 6.63
C VAL A 2 0.47 -9.37 7.30
N TYR A 3 0.98 -10.09 8.32
CA TYR A 3 2.22 -9.69 9.00
C TYR A 3 3.49 -9.76 8.13
N GLY A 4 3.48 -10.56 7.06
CA GLY A 4 4.59 -10.54 6.08
C GLY A 4 4.63 -9.22 5.30
N VAL A 5 3.46 -8.69 4.92
CA VAL A 5 3.36 -7.37 4.27
C VAL A 5 3.83 -6.29 5.23
N ILE A 6 3.33 -6.30 6.46
CA ILE A 6 3.66 -5.26 7.44
C ILE A 6 5.14 -5.31 7.82
N SER A 7 5.76 -6.50 7.94
CA SER A 7 7.22 -6.62 8.16
C SER A 7 8.01 -5.89 7.07
N GLN A 8 7.67 -6.11 5.79
CA GLN A 8 8.36 -5.40 4.69
C GLN A 8 8.13 -3.88 4.73
N LEU A 9 6.92 -3.42 5.08
CA LEU A 9 6.63 -1.99 5.22
C LEU A 9 7.42 -1.36 6.39
N MET A 10 7.58 -2.08 7.50
CA MET A 10 8.37 -1.66 8.65
C MET A 10 9.87 -1.63 8.32
N GLU A 11 10.39 -2.65 7.64
CA GLU A 11 11.77 -2.70 7.13
C GLU A 11 12.06 -1.56 6.14
N ALA A 12 11.06 -1.16 5.33
CA ALA A 12 11.14 -0.01 4.44
C ALA A 12 10.97 1.35 5.13
N GLY A 13 10.72 1.39 6.44
CA GLY A 13 10.59 2.62 7.23
C GLY A 13 9.29 3.41 6.97
N ILE A 14 8.26 2.78 6.37
CA ILE A 14 6.98 3.43 6.02
C ILE A 14 5.81 2.95 6.89
N PHE A 15 6.10 2.18 7.93
CA PHE A 15 5.13 1.71 8.90
C PHE A 15 5.59 2.07 10.32
N ASP A 16 4.68 2.65 11.11
CA ASP A 16 4.94 2.99 12.50
C ASP A 16 4.81 1.75 13.41
N GLY A 17 5.96 1.20 13.81
CA GLY A 17 6.03 0.06 14.73
C GLY A 17 5.79 0.41 16.21
N GLU A 18 5.69 1.70 16.57
CA GLU A 18 5.40 2.19 17.93
C GLU A 18 3.90 2.33 18.20
N ALA A 19 3.05 2.06 17.19
CA ALA A 19 1.61 1.99 17.39
C ALA A 19 1.24 0.84 18.35
N LYS A 20 0.49 1.13 19.41
CA LYS A 20 -0.03 0.10 20.32
C LYS A 20 -1.16 -0.68 19.67
N THR A 21 -1.16 -1.99 19.90
CA THR A 21 -2.21 -2.90 19.44
C THR A 21 -3.22 -3.18 20.56
N VAL A 22 -4.36 -3.78 20.21
CA VAL A 22 -5.38 -4.23 21.20
C VAL A 22 -4.86 -5.30 22.17
N TRP A 23 -3.72 -5.93 21.86
CA TRP A 23 -3.04 -6.88 22.75
C TRP A 23 -2.29 -6.18 23.89
N GLY A 24 -2.11 -4.85 23.82
CA GLY A 24 -1.38 -4.07 24.82
C GLY A 24 0.12 -3.94 24.55
N ALA A 25 0.62 -4.59 23.50
CA ALA A 25 1.99 -4.48 23.02
C ALA A 25 2.09 -3.58 21.78
N PHE A 26 3.30 -3.12 21.48
CA PHE A 26 3.60 -2.38 20.26
C PHE A 26 3.55 -3.29 19.03
N PHE A 27 3.26 -2.72 17.86
CA PHE A 27 3.15 -3.49 16.64
C PHE A 27 4.47 -4.19 16.27
N ARG A 28 5.63 -3.55 16.52
CA ARG A 28 6.95 -4.15 16.25
C ARG A 28 7.16 -5.49 16.98
N GLU A 29 6.64 -5.61 18.20
CA GLU A 29 6.75 -6.83 19.02
C GLU A 29 5.88 -7.95 18.41
N ALA A 30 4.69 -7.60 17.93
CA ALA A 30 3.80 -8.53 17.23
C ALA A 30 4.35 -9.02 15.88
N LEU A 31 5.38 -8.37 15.32
CA LEU A 31 6.02 -8.73 14.06
C LEU A 31 7.27 -9.58 14.21
N GLU A 32 7.72 -9.85 15.44
CA GLU A 32 8.88 -10.71 15.67
C GLU A 32 8.68 -12.10 15.03
N GLY A 33 9.69 -12.56 14.29
CA GLY A 33 9.65 -13.84 13.55
C GLY A 33 8.72 -13.87 12.32
N HIS A 34 7.93 -12.83 12.04
CA HIS A 34 7.08 -12.78 10.86
C HIS A 34 7.82 -12.22 9.64
N ARG A 35 7.98 -13.03 8.60
CA ARG A 35 8.58 -12.63 7.32
C ARG A 35 7.71 -13.06 6.16
N VAL A 36 8.00 -12.53 4.97
CA VAL A 36 7.42 -13.05 3.73
C VAL A 36 7.91 -14.48 3.49
N LYS A 37 6.97 -15.35 3.13
CA LYS A 37 7.23 -16.79 2.92
C LYS A 37 7.27 -17.18 1.44
N ASP A 38 6.72 -16.31 0.58
CA ASP A 38 6.58 -16.53 -0.85
C ASP A 38 6.54 -15.16 -1.55
N ASP A 39 7.64 -14.83 -2.21
CA ASP A 39 7.83 -13.55 -2.90
C ASP A 39 7.02 -13.44 -4.20
N SER A 40 6.49 -14.55 -4.70
CA SER A 40 5.56 -14.53 -5.84
C SER A 40 4.19 -13.96 -5.43
N VAL A 41 3.83 -14.13 -4.15
CA VAL A 41 2.58 -13.62 -3.56
C VAL A 41 2.78 -12.22 -2.97
N ILE A 42 3.82 -12.01 -2.16
CA ILE A 42 4.17 -10.70 -1.59
C ILE A 42 5.51 -10.27 -2.20
N ARG A 43 5.45 -9.49 -3.28
CA ARG A 43 6.63 -9.00 -3.99
C ARG A 43 7.51 -8.14 -3.07
N PRO A 44 8.85 -8.25 -3.16
CA PRO A 44 9.75 -7.41 -2.39
C PRO A 44 9.67 -5.94 -2.84
N MET A 45 10.04 -5.03 -1.95
CA MET A 45 9.96 -3.58 -2.18
C MET A 45 10.78 -3.09 -3.38
N ASN A 46 11.83 -3.81 -3.78
CA ASN A 46 12.66 -3.50 -4.95
C ASN A 46 12.14 -4.09 -6.28
N ALA A 47 11.10 -4.94 -6.24
CA ALA A 47 10.46 -5.49 -7.42
C ALA A 47 8.92 -5.53 -7.25
N PRO A 48 8.28 -4.39 -6.95
CA PRO A 48 6.84 -4.34 -6.69
C PRO A 48 6.04 -4.56 -7.99
N TYR A 49 4.74 -4.86 -7.84
CA TYR A 49 3.82 -4.89 -9.00
C TYR A 49 3.67 -3.52 -9.68
N ALA A 50 3.72 -2.44 -8.91
CA ALA A 50 3.70 -1.07 -9.39
C ALA A 50 4.50 -0.17 -8.44
N ASN A 51 5.15 0.86 -8.98
CA ASN A 51 5.99 1.78 -8.20
C ASN A 51 5.19 2.83 -7.41
N SER A 52 3.88 2.90 -7.61
CA SER A 52 2.98 3.84 -6.93
C SER A 52 1.86 3.11 -6.20
N GLY A 53 1.32 3.74 -5.15
CA GLY A 53 0.18 3.22 -4.39
C GLY A 53 -1.07 2.94 -5.24
N GLY A 54 -1.94 2.08 -4.73
CA GLY A 54 -3.11 1.57 -5.46
C GLY A 54 -4.29 2.53 -5.56
N ILE A 55 -4.24 3.69 -4.90
CA ILE A 55 -5.30 4.70 -4.84
C ILE A 55 -4.74 6.06 -5.23
N ALA A 56 -5.50 6.83 -6.00
CA ALA A 56 -5.22 8.24 -6.26
C ALA A 56 -6.44 9.11 -5.91
N ALA A 57 -6.17 10.29 -5.34
CA ALA A 57 -7.16 11.33 -5.15
C ALA A 57 -7.10 12.31 -6.32
N LEU A 58 -8.23 12.54 -6.98
CA LEU A 58 -8.36 13.42 -8.14
C LEU A 58 -9.15 14.67 -7.74
N PHE A 59 -8.70 15.83 -8.21
CA PHE A 59 -9.33 17.12 -7.96
C PHE A 59 -9.55 17.86 -9.27
N GLY A 60 -10.57 18.72 -9.32
CA GLY A 60 -10.88 19.54 -10.49
C GLY A 60 -12.26 20.17 -10.39
N ASN A 61 -12.68 20.89 -11.42
CA ASN A 61 -14.00 21.51 -11.49
C ASN A 61 -15.16 20.50 -11.34
N LEU A 62 -15.01 19.27 -11.84
CA LEU A 62 -15.99 18.19 -11.67
C LEU A 62 -15.92 17.52 -10.29
N ALA A 63 -14.76 17.55 -9.63
CA ALA A 63 -14.53 16.92 -8.32
C ALA A 63 -13.91 17.95 -7.34
N PRO A 64 -14.65 19.03 -6.98
CA PRO A 64 -14.10 20.14 -6.20
C PRO A 64 -13.74 19.74 -4.76
N ARG A 65 -14.36 18.67 -4.24
CA ARG A 65 -14.04 18.08 -2.93
C ARG A 65 -13.22 16.79 -3.03
N GLY A 66 -12.71 16.50 -4.23
CA GLY A 66 -11.98 15.28 -4.51
C GLY A 66 -12.87 14.12 -4.96
N ALA A 67 -12.27 13.23 -5.74
CA ALA A 67 -12.77 11.91 -6.09
C ALA A 67 -11.66 10.87 -5.88
N ILE A 68 -12.03 9.62 -5.66
CA ILE A 68 -11.08 8.53 -5.43
C ILE A 68 -11.14 7.54 -6.59
N VAL A 69 -9.97 7.17 -7.12
CA VAL A 69 -9.85 6.10 -8.11
C VAL A 69 -8.94 5.00 -7.60
N LYS A 70 -9.35 3.74 -7.82
CA LYS A 70 -8.50 2.56 -7.62
C LYS A 70 -7.50 2.47 -8.77
N ARG A 71 -6.43 3.27 -8.70
CA ARG A 71 -5.38 3.39 -9.71
C ARG A 71 -4.82 2.03 -10.14
N SER A 72 -4.64 1.09 -9.22
CA SER A 72 -4.08 -0.24 -9.53
C SER A 72 -4.95 -1.09 -10.47
N ALA A 73 -6.20 -0.71 -10.70
CA ALA A 73 -7.13 -1.39 -11.61
C ALA A 73 -7.41 -0.58 -12.90
N VAL A 74 -6.76 0.58 -13.08
CA VAL A 74 -6.90 1.40 -14.28
C VAL A 74 -5.92 0.91 -15.34
N LYS A 75 -6.40 0.74 -16.58
CA LYS A 75 -5.51 0.44 -17.72
C LYS A 75 -4.52 1.60 -17.89
N GLU A 76 -3.26 1.31 -18.21
CA GLU A 76 -2.22 2.34 -18.35
C GLU A 76 -2.63 3.47 -19.30
N SER A 77 -3.26 3.12 -20.43
CA SER A 77 -3.77 4.07 -21.42
C SER A 77 -4.93 4.96 -20.95
N MET A 78 -5.49 4.68 -19.77
CA MET A 78 -6.61 5.41 -19.16
C MET A 78 -6.18 6.24 -17.95
N LEU A 79 -4.90 6.25 -17.58
CA LEU A 79 -4.38 7.13 -16.52
C LEU A 79 -4.53 8.61 -16.88
N ILE A 80 -4.48 8.92 -18.19
CA ILE A 80 -4.79 10.22 -18.75
C ILE A 80 -5.76 9.97 -19.90
N PHE A 81 -6.97 10.52 -19.81
CA PHE A 81 -8.01 10.30 -20.79
C PHE A 81 -8.82 11.58 -21.03
N THR A 82 -9.24 11.77 -22.28
CA THR A 82 -10.22 12.78 -22.68
C THR A 82 -11.14 12.13 -23.68
N GLY A 83 -12.45 12.34 -23.52
CA GLY A 83 -13.46 11.76 -24.38
C GLY A 83 -14.80 12.45 -24.19
N THR A 84 -15.75 12.09 -25.03
CA THR A 84 -17.15 12.51 -25.00
C THR A 84 -18.04 11.37 -24.57
#